data_AF-A0A920QYH6-F1
#
_entry.id   AF-A0A920QYH6-F1
#
_cell.length_a   1.000
_cell.length_b   1.000
_cell.length_c   1.000
_cell.angle_alpha   90.00
_cell.angle_beta   90.00
_cell.angle_gamma   90.00
#
_symmetry.space_group_name_H-M   'P 1'
#
loop_
_entity.id
_entity.type
_entity.pdbx_description
1 polymer ?
#
loop_
_entity_poly.entity_id
_entity_poly.type
_entity_poly.pdbx_seq_one_letter_code
_entity_poly.pdbx_strand_id
1 'polypeptide(L)'
;MPQNISTRRYAQAIFEIAKEKDSLESWMQELTLLSETSQNTEFVSLVNSPTVASNQKKDFVDKIFSDSISVLGKNLILLLGSNSNFEMVSEITEFFSKNGGC
;
A
#
# COMPACT_ATOMS: atom_id res chain seq x y z
N MET A 1 -5.24 23.05 6.97
CA MET A 1 -6.24 22.07 6.49
C MET A 1 -5.49 20.99 5.73
N PRO A 2 -5.37 19.75 6.21
CA PRO A 2 -4.74 18.72 5.40
C PRO A 2 -5.73 18.23 4.36
N GLN A 3 -5.31 18.30 3.09
CA GLN A 3 -6.03 17.77 1.94
C GLN A 3 -6.19 16.26 2.13
N ASN A 4 -7.42 15.80 2.33
CA ASN A 4 -7.74 14.38 2.35
C ASN A 4 -7.50 13.84 0.93
N ILE A 5 -6.31 13.29 0.68
CA ILE A 5 -6.03 12.61 -0.58
C ILE A 5 -6.95 11.40 -0.61
N SER A 6 -8.03 11.51 -1.37
CA SER A 6 -9.01 10.44 -1.49
C SER A 6 -8.34 9.20 -2.07
N THR A 7 -8.62 8.03 -1.50
CA THR A 7 -8.25 6.69 -1.98
C THR A 7 -8.22 6.57 -3.50
N ARG A 8 -9.22 7.15 -4.18
CA ARG A 8 -9.35 7.18 -5.64
C ARG A 8 -8.13 7.79 -6.36
N ARG A 9 -7.54 8.87 -5.82
CA ARG A 9 -6.36 9.51 -6.42
C ARG A 9 -5.12 8.61 -6.32
N TYR A 10 -4.98 7.88 -5.21
CA TYR A 10 -3.91 6.88 -5.08
C TYR A 10 -4.12 5.72 -6.05
N ALA A 11 -5.33 5.14 -6.07
CA ALA A 11 -5.65 4.05 -6.99
C ALA A 11 -5.43 4.44 -8.45
N GLN A 12 -5.85 5.64 -8.85
CA GLN A 12 -5.63 6.16 -10.20
C GLN A 12 -4.14 6.38 -10.49
N ALA A 13 -3.38 6.96 -9.57
CA ALA A 13 -1.93 7.15 -9.75
C ALA A 13 -1.19 5.81 -9.90
N ILE A 14 -1.54 4.82 -9.08
CA ILE A 14 -0.97 3.46 -9.15
C ILE A 14 -1.36 2.82 -10.48
N PHE A 15 -2.61 2.95 -10.92
CA PHE A 15 -3.08 2.43 -12.21
C PHE A 15 -2.31 3.02 -13.40
N GLU A 16 -2.12 4.34 -13.45
CA GLU A 16 -1.35 4.99 -14.52
C GLU A 16 0.11 4.52 -14.52
N ILE A 17 0.75 4.41 -13.34
CA ILE A 17 2.13 3.88 -13.21
C ILE A 17 2.19 2.42 -13.68
N ALA A 18 1.22 1.61 -13.26
CA ALA A 18 1.16 0.19 -13.59
C ALA A 18 0.96 -0.02 -15.10
N LYS A 19 0.09 0.79 -15.73
CA LYS A 19 -0.17 0.78 -17.16
C LYS A 19 1.05 1.23 -17.97
N GLU A 20 1.71 2.31 -17.56
CA GLU A 20 2.93 2.81 -18.24
C GLU A 20 4.05 1.76 -18.24
N LYS A 21 4.12 0.95 -17.17
CA LYS A 21 5.14 -0.09 -16.97
C LYS A 21 4.70 -1.50 -17.38
N ASP A 22 3.53 -1.66 -17.97
CA ASP A 22 2.93 -2.96 -18.31
C ASP A 22 2.98 -3.97 -17.14
N SER A 23 2.57 -3.49 -15.96
CA SER A 23 2.70 -4.20 -14.68
C SER A 23 1.39 -4.26 -13.90
N LEU A 24 0.25 -4.14 -14.60
CA LEU A 24 -1.09 -4.14 -14.00
C LEU A 24 -1.35 -5.40 -13.17
N GLU A 25 -0.98 -6.57 -13.70
CA GLU A 25 -1.19 -7.85 -13.01
C GLU A 25 -0.32 -7.98 -11.75
N SER A 26 0.96 -7.58 -11.85
CA SER A 26 1.88 -7.50 -10.70
C SER A 26 1.35 -6.56 -9.62
N TRP A 27 0.89 -5.37 -10.01
CA TRP A 27 0.32 -4.42 -9.07
C TRP A 27 -0.96 -4.92 -8.41
N MET A 28 -1.81 -5.66 -9.13
CA MET A 28 -2.99 -6.29 -8.54
C MET A 28 -2.57 -7.30 -7.45
N GLN A 29 -1.57 -8.15 -7.72
CA GLN A 29 -1.04 -9.10 -6.74
C GLN A 29 -0.43 -8.39 -5.52
N GLU A 30 0.37 -7.34 -5.74
CA GLU A 30 0.96 -6.54 -4.67
C GLU A 30 -0.12 -5.89 -3.79
N LEU A 31 -1.14 -5.27 -4.40
CA LEU A 31 -2.24 -4.63 -3.67
C LEU A 31 -3.09 -5.63 -2.89
N THR A 32 -3.36 -6.81 -3.45
CA THR A 32 -4.03 -7.89 -2.73
C THR A 32 -3.22 -8.33 -1.51
N LEU A 33 -1.92 -8.58 -1.66
CA LEU A 33 -1.05 -8.98 -0.55
C LEU A 33 -0.97 -7.90 0.54
N LEU A 34 -0.87 -6.62 0.13
CA LEU A 34 -0.90 -5.50 1.05
C LEU A 34 -2.24 -5.41 1.79
N SER A 35 -3.36 -5.63 1.10
CA SER A 35 -4.71 -5.63 1.68
C SER A 35 -4.87 -6.73 2.72
N GLU A 36 -4.46 -7.95 2.40
CA GLU A 36 -4.48 -9.08 3.36
C GLU A 36 -3.59 -8.80 4.57
N THR A 37 -2.37 -8.32 4.35
CA THR A 37 -1.43 -8.00 5.44
C THR A 37 -1.94 -6.85 6.32
N SER A 38 -2.68 -5.90 5.74
CA SER A 38 -3.29 -4.79 6.49
C SER A 38 -4.37 -5.23 7.47
N GLN A 39 -4.87 -6.47 7.37
CA GLN A 39 -5.79 -7.05 8.35
C GLN A 39 -5.06 -7.65 9.57
N ASN A 40 -3.74 -7.82 9.48
CA ASN A 40 -2.94 -8.29 10.61
C ASN A 40 -2.70 -7.15 11.61
N THR A 41 -3.30 -7.27 12.79
CA THR A 41 -3.27 -6.25 13.85
C THR A 41 -1.86 -5.98 14.40
N GLU A 42 -0.99 -6.98 14.45
CA GLU A 42 0.41 -6.83 14.90
C GLU A 42 1.21 -5.99 13.90
N PHE A 43 1.08 -6.32 12.61
CA PHE A 43 1.69 -5.55 11.53
C PHE A 43 1.22 -4.09 11.55
N VAL A 44 -0.10 -3.87 11.62
CA VAL A 44 -0.69 -2.53 11.69
C VAL A 44 -0.19 -1.76 12.90
N SER A 45 -0.16 -2.38 14.08
CA SER A 45 0.30 -1.75 15.32
C SER A 45 1.76 -1.28 15.21
N LEU A 46 2.65 -2.11 14.66
CA LEU A 46 4.06 -1.77 14.50
C LEU A 46 4.26 -0.61 13.51
N VAL A 47 3.65 -0.71 12.33
CA VAL A 47 3.82 0.30 11.27
C VAL A 47 3.12 1.61 11.63
N ASN A 48 2.00 1.58 12.38
CA ASN A 48 1.32 2.78 12.89
C ASN A 48 2.02 3.39 14.12
N SER A 49 2.89 2.64 14.81
CA SER A 49 3.45 3.09 16.08
C SER A 49 4.25 4.39 15.95
N PRO A 50 3.90 5.48 16.63
CA PRO A 50 4.63 6.74 16.55
C PRO A 50 5.99 6.68 17.25
N THR A 51 6.21 5.68 18.13
CA THR A 51 7.46 5.51 18.88
C THR A 51 8.51 4.70 18.12
N VAL A 52 8.11 3.98 17.07
CA VAL A 52 9.03 3.23 16.20
C VAL A 52 9.59 4.18 15.14
N ALA A 53 10.91 4.23 15.02
CA ALA A 53 11.56 5.10 14.06
C ALA A 53 11.28 4.67 12.62
N SER A 54 11.19 5.62 11.69
CA SER A 54 10.81 5.34 10.28
C SER A 54 11.75 4.36 9.58
N ASN A 55 13.05 4.35 9.92
CA ASN A 55 14.01 3.38 9.41
C ASN A 55 13.68 1.96 9.92
N GLN A 56 13.34 1.79 11.19
CA GLN A 56 12.95 0.49 11.74
C GLN A 56 11.66 -0.03 11.10
N LYS A 57 10.70 0.86 10.81
CA LYS A 57 9.48 0.49 10.06
C LYS A 57 9.81 0.03 8.64
N LYS A 58 10.74 0.71 7.95
CA LYS A 58 11.22 0.31 6.62
C LYS A 58 11.86 -1.07 6.67
N ASP A 59 12.80 -1.28 7.60
CA ASP A 59 13.46 -2.58 7.77
C ASP A 59 12.47 -3.71 8.07
N PHE A 60 11.43 -3.41 8.85
CA PHE A 60 10.37 -4.37 9.14
C PHE A 60 9.54 -4.71 7.89
N VAL A 61 9.06 -3.70 7.16
CA VAL A 61 8.32 -3.90 5.90
C VAL A 61 9.20 -4.63 4.87
N ASP A 62 10.48 -4.29 4.76
CA ASP A 62 11.43 -4.99 3.90
C ASP A 62 11.59 -6.46 4.28
N LYS A 63 11.64 -6.80 5.57
CA LYS A 63 11.73 -8.19 6.03
C LYS A 63 10.47 -9.00 5.75
N ILE A 64 9.29 -8.39 5.88
CA ILE A 64 8.01 -9.08 5.66
C ILE A 64 7.77 -9.34 4.18
N PHE A 65 7.99 -8.33 3.34
CA PHE A 65 7.64 -8.43 1.92
C PHE A 65 8.81 -8.77 1.01
N SER A 66 10.07 -8.65 1.46
CA SER A 66 11.30 -8.94 0.69
C SER A 66 11.17 -8.55 -0.78
N ASP A 67 11.14 -9.53 -1.69
CA ASP A 67 11.01 -9.32 -3.14
C ASP A 67 9.60 -9.60 -3.67
N SER A 68 8.66 -9.92 -2.79
CA SER A 68 7.26 -10.20 -3.13
C SER A 68 6.49 -8.97 -3.59
N ILE A 69 6.94 -7.77 -3.20
CA ILE A 69 6.37 -6.50 -3.68
C ILE A 69 7.46 -5.51 -4.06
N SER A 70 7.12 -4.59 -4.94
CA SER A 70 8.01 -3.54 -5.41
C SER A 70 8.36 -2.53 -4.31
N VAL A 71 9.44 -1.78 -4.52
CA VAL A 71 9.80 -0.64 -3.65
C VAL A 71 8.66 0.38 -3.55
N LEU A 72 7.88 0.56 -4.63
CA LEU A 72 6.72 1.43 -4.63
C LEU A 72 5.59 0.89 -3.74
N GLY A 73 5.32 -0.42 -3.78
CA GLY A 73 4.38 -1.09 -2.88
C GLY A 73 4.78 -0.96 -1.41
N LYS A 74 6.06 -1.15 -1.08
CA LYS A 74 6.59 -0.94 0.28
C LYS A 74 6.44 0.51 0.75
N ASN A 75 6.71 1.47 -0.13
CA ASN A 75 6.54 2.88 0.18
C ASN A 75 5.06 3.25 0.38
N LEU A 76 4.15 2.65 -0.39
CA LEU A 76 2.71 2.85 -0.23
C LEU A 76 2.24 2.43 1.16
N ILE A 77 2.58 1.23 1.62
CA ILE A 77 2.12 0.74 2.94
C ILE A 77 2.71 1.55 4.10
N LEU A 78 3.97 2.00 3.98
CA LEU A 78 4.59 2.90 4.97
C LEU A 78 3.93 4.28 5.00
N LEU A 79 3.55 4.82 3.84
CA LEU A 79 2.84 6.09 3.72
C LEU A 79 1.44 6.02 4.34
N LEU A 80 0.68 4.96 4.02
CA LEU A 80 -0.66 4.75 4.55
C LEU A 80 -0.63 4.47 6.05
N GLY A 81 0.37 3.72 6.52
CA GLY A 81 0.54 3.44 7.94
C GLY A 81 0.95 4.63 8.78
N SER A 82 1.69 5.58 8.21
CA SER A 82 2.03 6.84 8.90
C SER A 82 0.80 7.73 9.15
N ASN A 83 -0.29 7.53 8.40
CA ASN A 83 -1.53 8.28 8.53
C ASN A 83 -2.63 7.52 9.28
N SER A 84 -2.33 6.35 9.86
CA SER A 84 -3.32 5.43 10.46
C SER A 84 -4.43 4.98 9.49
N ASN A 85 -4.19 5.05 8.18
CA ASN A 85 -5.21 4.82 7.14
C ASN A 85 -5.04 3.43 6.49
N PHE A 86 -4.86 2.37 7.27
CA PHE A 86 -4.68 1.02 6.71
C PHE A 86 -5.92 0.50 5.97
N GLU A 87 -7.13 0.91 6.41
CA GLU A 87 -8.38 0.59 5.71
C GLU A 87 -8.39 1.09 4.26
N MET A 88 -7.61 2.14 3.96
CA MET A 88 -7.46 2.69 2.62
C MET A 88 -6.80 1.69 1.65
N VAL A 89 -6.01 0.74 2.13
CA VAL A 89 -5.36 -0.28 1.25
C VAL A 89 -6.41 -1.14 0.56
N SER A 90 -7.43 -1.60 1.31
CA SER A 90 -8.53 -2.38 0.77
C SER A 90 -9.33 -1.59 -0.27
N GLU A 91 -9.64 -0.33 0.02
CA GLU A 91 -10.34 0.53 -0.94
C GLU A 91 -9.49 0.82 -2.19
N ILE A 92 -8.18 1.07 -2.05
CA ILE A 92 -7.26 1.26 -3.20
C ILE A 92 -7.30 0.02 -4.09
N THR A 93 -7.24 -1.17 -3.49
CA THR A 93 -7.27 -2.46 -4.20
C THR A 93 -8.58 -2.60 -4.99
N GLU A 94 -9.71 -2.26 -4.38
CA GLU A 94 -11.02 -2.31 -5.04
C GLU A 94 -11.12 -1.32 -6.21
N PHE A 95 -10.68 -0.07 -6.01
CA PHE A 95 -10.68 0.93 -7.09
C PHE A 95 -9.70 0.58 -8.21
N PHE A 96 -8.55 -0.01 -7.88
CA PHE A 96 -7.57 -0.45 -8.87
C PHE A 96 -8.16 -1.57 -9.75
N SER A 97 -8.77 -2.58 -9.14
CA SER A 97 -9.45 -3.67 -9.84
C SER A 97 -10.54 -3.17 -10.80
N LYS A 98 -11.37 -2.21 -10.35
CA LYS A 98 -12.44 -1.61 -11.18
C LYS A 98 -11.93 -0.79 -12.37
N ASN A 99 -10.80 -0.09 -12.23
CA ASN A 99 -10.20 0.67 -13.33
C ASN A 99 -9.34 -0.22 -14.25
N GLY A 100 -8.90 -1.38 -13.74
CA GLY A 100 -8.09 -2.37 -14.44
C GLY A 100 -8.81 -3.21 -15.49
N GLY A 101 -10.15 -3.18 -15.53
CA GLY A 101 -10.94 -3.92 -16.51
C GLY A 101 -10.83 -5.42 -16.32
N CYS A 102 -11.55 -5.94 -15.33
CA CYS A 102 -12.17 -7.27 -15.42
C CYS A 102 -13.69 -7.07 -15.56
#